data_AF-A0A9N9KTX0-F1
#
_entry.id   AF-A0A9N9KTX0-F1
#
_cell.length_a   1.000
_cell.length_b   1.000
_cell.length_c   1.000
_cell.angle_alpha   90.00
_cell.angle_beta   90.00
_cell.angle_gamma   90.00
#
_symmetry.space_group_name_H-M   'P 1'
#
loop_
_entity.id
_entity.type
_entity.pdbx_description
1 polymer ?
#
loop_
_entity_poly.entity_id
_entity_poly.type
_entity_poly.pdbx_seq_one_letter_code
_entity_poly.pdbx_strand_id
1 'polypeptide(L)'
;MSTPPPKNPRRRPAQLLIEACKADDLSIFLEALPLAPSKQDFISSTVTKSIRKNATKILSYALDHGGEVPTNGYFPTEADVAPSTEILEILLSHGWDINARTIGDTPFLWYAVYFSHELVAWCLDHGATATPKDLHLETREDRMKDEFGCPSILEKAAANATVKTFELLRSKGAKVGRRTLHFAAAATYKSRVSDEYSQNTTEEKFSQRLAMVKHLIETIGIDPNALDQPAGYSLGNHWGTPLCYVAKRLASPKWDTEDVVSYLLSKGADPEMTMDPFGFSARSFATDANNQQMLKLFDDWKASRTGDGGV
;
A
#
# COMPACT_ATOMS: atom_id res chain seq x y z
N MET A 1 59.77 17.32 -23.16
CA MET A 1 58.34 17.62 -23.29
C MET A 1 57.66 17.14 -22.02
N SER A 2 57.27 18.06 -21.13
CA SER A 2 56.57 17.73 -19.89
C SER A 2 55.12 17.41 -20.25
N THR A 3 54.65 16.21 -19.91
CA THR A 3 53.26 15.82 -20.09
C THR A 3 52.39 16.70 -19.20
N PRO A 4 51.29 17.30 -19.71
CA PRO A 4 50.40 18.06 -18.86
C PRO A 4 49.86 17.13 -17.77
N PRO A 5 49.72 17.62 -16.51
CA PRO A 5 49.19 16.79 -15.43
C PRO A 5 47.81 16.28 -15.83
N PRO A 6 47.43 15.05 -15.44
CA PRO A 6 46.12 14.50 -15.76
C PRO A 6 45.07 15.48 -15.25
N LYS A 7 44.23 15.99 -16.17
CA LYS A 7 43.09 16.82 -15.80
C LYS A 7 42.24 15.98 -14.86
N ASN A 8 42.24 16.34 -13.58
CA ASN A 8 41.32 15.77 -12.59
C ASN A 8 39.92 15.77 -13.24
N PRO A 9 39.21 14.63 -13.29
CA PRO A 9 37.91 14.60 -13.95
C PRO A 9 37.06 15.69 -13.30
N ARG A 10 36.60 16.68 -14.08
CA ARG A 10 35.82 17.80 -13.58
C ARG A 10 34.66 17.21 -12.77
N ARG A 11 34.73 17.33 -11.43
CA ARG A 11 33.70 16.82 -10.53
C ARG A 11 32.40 17.52 -10.90
N ARG A 12 31.41 16.74 -11.32
CA ARG A 12 30.13 17.28 -11.77
C ARG A 12 29.30 17.67 -10.54
N PRO A 13 28.62 18.82 -10.54
CA PRO A 13 27.77 19.26 -9.41
C PRO A 13 26.78 18.17 -8.96
N ALA A 14 26.17 17.48 -9.93
CA ALA A 14 25.24 16.39 -9.65
C ALA A 14 25.89 15.19 -8.94
N GLN A 15 27.17 14.89 -9.23
CA GLN A 15 27.89 13.80 -8.60
C GLN A 15 28.25 14.16 -7.15
N LEU A 16 28.73 15.39 -6.93
CA LEU A 16 28.97 15.92 -5.60
C LEU A 16 27.68 15.98 -4.76
N LEU A 17 26.55 16.37 -5.34
CA LEU A 17 25.26 16.33 -4.66
C LEU A 17 24.87 14.91 -4.23
N ILE A 18 25.12 13.90 -5.07
CA ILE A 18 24.87 12.50 -4.71
C ILE A 18 25.75 12.08 -3.52
N GLU A 19 27.02 12.44 -3.55
CA GLU A 19 27.97 12.14 -2.47
C GLU A 19 27.59 12.86 -1.17
N ALA A 20 27.29 14.15 -1.25
CA ALA A 20 26.81 14.97 -0.16
C ALA A 20 25.55 14.35 0.47
N CYS A 21 24.50 14.06 -0.31
CA CYS A 21 23.27 13.46 0.21
C CYS A 21 23.47 12.05 0.77
N LYS A 22 24.42 11.26 0.25
CA LYS A 22 24.73 9.95 0.84
C LYS A 22 25.43 10.06 2.19
N ALA A 23 26.28 11.07 2.36
CA ALA A 23 27.04 11.30 3.59
C ALA A 23 26.32 12.24 4.58
N ASP A 24 25.21 12.87 4.15
CA ASP A 24 24.59 14.04 4.79
C ASP A 24 25.63 15.12 5.17
N ASP A 25 26.56 15.39 4.24
CA ASP A 25 27.70 16.30 4.44
C ASP A 25 27.50 17.63 3.69
N LEU A 26 27.25 18.69 4.45
CA LEU A 26 27.06 20.03 3.94
C LEU A 26 28.33 20.59 3.26
N SER A 27 29.52 20.17 3.67
CA SER A 27 30.78 20.65 3.10
C SER A 27 30.89 20.25 1.62
N ILE A 28 30.60 18.99 1.32
CA ILE A 28 30.58 18.46 -0.06
C ILE A 28 29.49 19.15 -0.88
N PHE A 29 28.33 19.42 -0.28
CA PHE A 29 27.26 20.14 -0.95
C PHE A 29 27.68 21.58 -1.31
N LEU A 30 28.34 22.29 -0.39
CA LEU A 30 28.81 23.66 -0.62
C LEU A 30 29.93 23.72 -1.68
N GLU A 31 30.72 22.66 -1.86
CA GLU A 31 31.63 22.53 -3.01
C GLU A 31 30.87 22.39 -4.34
N ALA A 32 29.71 21.73 -4.34
CA ALA A 32 28.90 21.48 -5.53
C ALA A 32 28.14 22.74 -5.99
N LEU A 33 27.67 23.54 -5.04
CA LEU A 33 26.80 24.69 -5.27
C LEU A 33 27.34 25.73 -6.29
N PRO A 34 28.59 26.23 -6.20
CA PRO A 34 29.12 27.20 -7.16
C PRO A 34 29.40 26.60 -8.55
N LEU A 35 29.47 25.26 -8.66
CA LEU A 35 29.70 24.58 -9.92
C LEU A 35 28.40 24.37 -10.71
N ALA A 36 27.24 24.56 -10.09
CA ALA A 36 25.95 24.36 -10.71
C ALA A 36 25.64 25.45 -11.75
N PRO A 37 25.06 25.10 -12.92
CA PRO A 37 24.72 26.07 -13.96
C PRO A 37 23.59 27.03 -13.55
N SER A 38 22.69 26.56 -12.68
CA SER A 38 21.56 27.33 -12.14
C SER A 38 21.45 27.02 -10.67
N LYS A 39 21.56 28.06 -9.82
CA LYS A 39 21.46 27.90 -8.36
C LYS A 39 20.08 27.40 -7.95
N GLN A 40 19.03 27.97 -8.53
CA GLN A 40 17.65 27.62 -8.16
C GLN A 40 17.30 26.18 -8.55
N ASP A 41 17.62 25.78 -9.78
CA ASP A 41 17.34 24.40 -10.24
C ASP A 41 18.14 23.37 -9.42
N PHE A 42 19.37 23.74 -9.04
CA PHE A 42 20.21 22.89 -8.22
C PHE A 42 19.64 22.71 -6.81
N ILE A 43 19.21 23.81 -6.17
CA ILE A 43 18.53 23.79 -4.85
C ILE A 43 17.23 22.98 -4.94
N SER A 44 16.40 23.17 -5.96
CA SER A 44 15.18 22.38 -6.18
C SER A 44 15.47 20.88 -6.29
N SER A 45 16.47 20.49 -7.09
CA SER A 45 16.89 19.08 -7.20
C SER A 45 17.44 18.50 -5.88
N THR A 46 18.04 19.37 -5.06
CA THR A 46 18.62 19.01 -3.76
C THR A 46 17.54 18.62 -2.77
N VAL A 47 16.40 19.31 -2.74
CA VAL A 47 15.24 18.96 -1.89
C VAL A 47 14.80 17.52 -2.18
N THR A 48 14.51 17.20 -3.44
CA THR A 48 14.05 15.85 -3.81
C THR A 48 15.11 14.78 -3.50
N LYS A 49 16.39 15.09 -3.74
CA LYS A 49 17.49 14.12 -3.55
C LYS A 49 17.80 13.86 -2.08
N SER A 50 17.74 14.89 -1.23
CA SER A 50 17.98 14.78 0.20
C SER A 50 16.88 13.98 0.89
N ILE A 51 15.61 14.18 0.52
CA ILE A 51 14.49 13.32 0.96
C ILE A 51 14.75 11.85 0.60
N ARG A 52 15.09 11.57 -0.68
CA ARG A 52 15.42 10.21 -1.18
C ARG A 52 16.58 9.53 -0.44
N LYS A 53 17.45 10.30 0.20
CA LYS A 53 18.67 9.81 0.86
C LYS A 53 18.66 9.98 2.36
N ASN A 54 17.56 10.45 2.93
CA ASN A 54 17.45 10.75 4.35
C ASN A 54 18.53 11.76 4.83
N ALA A 55 18.87 12.74 3.99
CA ALA A 55 19.94 13.71 4.24
C ALA A 55 19.38 14.97 4.92
N THR A 56 19.24 14.92 6.24
CA THR A 56 18.59 15.94 7.06
C THR A 56 19.26 17.32 7.00
N LYS A 57 20.59 17.38 7.06
CA LYS A 57 21.34 18.65 7.05
C LYS A 57 21.25 19.32 5.70
N ILE A 58 21.35 18.53 4.63
CA ILE A 58 21.26 19.03 3.26
C ILE A 58 19.83 19.48 2.93
N LEU A 59 18.83 18.74 3.38
CA LEU A 59 17.42 19.14 3.20
C LEU A 59 17.15 20.48 3.88
N SER A 60 17.54 20.63 5.15
CA SER A 60 17.35 21.87 5.92
C SER A 60 18.00 23.05 5.19
N TYR A 61 19.26 22.91 4.79
CA TYR A 61 19.96 23.95 4.02
C TYR A 61 19.21 24.31 2.73
N ALA A 62 18.77 23.31 1.96
CA ALA A 62 18.10 23.57 0.69
C ALA A 62 16.80 24.35 0.89
N LEU A 63 15.99 24.00 1.87
CA LEU A 63 14.74 24.69 2.18
C LEU A 63 14.97 26.10 2.73
N ASP A 64 15.97 26.30 3.60
CA ASP A 64 16.37 27.61 4.12
C ASP A 64 16.87 28.56 3.02
N HIS A 65 17.34 28.02 1.88
CA HIS A 65 17.97 28.78 0.80
C HIS A 65 17.14 28.81 -0.50
N GLY A 66 15.81 28.76 -0.37
CA GLY A 66 14.88 28.96 -1.49
C GLY A 66 14.44 27.68 -2.18
N GLY A 67 14.68 26.52 -1.58
CA GLY A 67 14.09 25.25 -1.99
C GLY A 67 12.60 25.22 -1.64
N GLU A 68 11.79 24.75 -2.57
CA GLU A 68 10.35 24.62 -2.37
C GLU A 68 10.03 23.31 -1.66
N VAL A 69 9.09 23.37 -0.71
CA VAL A 69 8.54 22.18 -0.06
C VAL A 69 7.72 21.39 -1.09
N PRO A 70 7.84 20.05 -1.13
CA PRO A 70 7.04 19.23 -2.02
C PRO A 70 5.54 19.45 -1.79
N THR A 71 4.83 19.92 -2.83
CA THR A 71 3.39 20.25 -2.74
C THR A 71 2.49 19.03 -2.88
N ASN A 72 2.93 18.07 -3.67
CA ASN A 72 2.26 16.78 -3.80
C ASN A 72 3.01 15.87 -2.83
N GLY A 73 2.33 14.90 -2.22
CA GLY A 73 2.98 13.88 -1.37
C GLY A 73 3.96 12.97 -2.13
N TYR A 74 4.75 13.51 -3.06
CA TYR A 74 5.88 12.97 -3.79
C TYR A 74 6.99 12.61 -2.79
N PHE A 75 6.66 11.65 -1.95
CA PHE A 75 7.65 10.76 -1.41
C PHE A 75 8.01 9.81 -2.55
N PRO A 76 9.30 9.53 -2.75
CA PRO A 76 9.76 8.61 -3.77
C PRO A 76 9.08 7.25 -3.60
N THR A 77 7.97 7.01 -4.28
CA THR A 77 7.30 5.70 -4.32
C THR A 77 8.20 4.64 -4.96
N GLU A 78 9.28 5.07 -5.62
CA GLU A 78 10.33 4.24 -6.20
C GLU A 78 11.41 3.79 -5.20
N ALA A 79 11.44 4.34 -3.98
CA ALA A 79 12.28 3.81 -2.92
C ALA A 79 11.38 2.92 -2.05
N ASP A 80 11.66 1.62 -1.98
CA ASP A 80 11.00 0.67 -1.06
C ASP A 80 11.28 0.97 0.43
N VAL A 81 11.51 2.24 0.78
CA VAL A 81 11.99 2.69 2.08
C VAL A 81 11.11 3.86 2.53
N ALA A 82 10.60 3.76 3.75
CA ALA A 82 9.82 4.81 4.39
C ALA A 82 10.65 6.11 4.51
N PRO A 83 10.06 7.30 4.34
CA PRO A 83 10.70 8.52 4.82
C PRO A 83 10.94 8.42 6.33
N SER A 84 12.08 8.90 6.81
CA SER A 84 12.32 9.01 8.25
C SER A 84 11.42 10.08 8.85
N THR A 85 11.09 9.93 10.12
CA THR A 85 10.35 10.96 10.86
C THR A 85 11.12 12.27 10.89
N GLU A 86 12.46 12.26 10.97
CA GLU A 86 13.30 13.46 10.95
C GLU A 86 13.16 14.26 9.65
N ILE A 87 13.09 13.58 8.49
CA ILE A 87 12.80 14.25 7.21
C ILE A 87 11.41 14.87 7.24
N LEU A 88 10.41 14.15 7.77
CA LEU A 88 9.05 14.66 7.85
C LEU A 88 8.93 15.85 8.81
N GLU A 89 9.64 15.85 9.94
CA GLU A 89 9.71 16.99 10.86
C GLU A 89 10.28 18.24 10.18
N ILE A 90 11.36 18.10 9.39
CA ILE A 90 11.92 19.20 8.60
C ILE A 90 10.89 19.69 7.57
N LEU A 91 10.19 18.78 6.89
CA LEU A 91 9.17 19.19 5.92
C LEU A 91 8.02 19.94 6.61
N LEU A 92 7.53 19.45 7.74
CA LEU A 92 6.48 20.10 8.53
C LEU A 92 6.89 21.51 8.99
N SER A 93 8.12 21.68 9.47
CA SER A 93 8.62 22.98 9.93
C SER A 93 8.72 24.02 8.82
N HIS A 94 8.85 23.57 7.57
CA HIS A 94 8.83 24.42 6.38
C HIS A 94 7.45 24.55 5.71
N GLY A 95 6.38 24.04 6.35
CA GLY A 95 5.00 24.23 5.88
C GLY A 95 4.49 23.13 4.94
N TRP A 96 5.09 21.93 4.97
CA TRP A 96 4.54 20.77 4.29
C TRP A 96 3.17 20.41 4.84
N ASP A 97 2.20 20.24 3.94
CA ASP A 97 0.86 19.78 4.30
C ASP A 97 0.89 18.25 4.43
N ILE A 98 0.80 17.75 5.66
CA ILE A 98 0.73 16.31 5.97
C ILE A 98 -0.52 15.63 5.38
N ASN A 99 -1.55 16.41 5.07
CA ASN A 99 -2.77 15.95 4.42
C ASN A 99 -2.74 16.18 2.90
N ALA A 100 -1.61 16.64 2.36
CA ALA A 100 -1.43 16.78 0.92
C ALA A 100 -1.64 15.44 0.21
N ARG A 101 -2.17 15.53 -1.00
CA ARG A 101 -2.46 14.37 -1.83
C ARG A 101 -1.32 14.07 -2.78
N THR A 102 -1.12 12.78 -3.05
CA THR A 102 -0.17 12.30 -4.06
C THR A 102 -0.74 12.47 -5.47
N ILE A 103 0.04 12.11 -6.49
CA ILE A 103 -0.36 12.19 -7.92
C ILE A 103 -1.63 11.36 -8.22
N GLY A 104 -1.96 10.36 -7.39
CA GLY A 104 -3.20 9.58 -7.47
C GLY A 104 -4.30 10.03 -6.51
N ASP A 105 -4.31 11.31 -6.14
CA ASP A 105 -5.33 11.92 -5.28
C ASP A 105 -5.49 11.20 -3.92
N THR A 106 -4.39 10.64 -3.40
CA THR A 106 -4.38 9.83 -2.17
C THR A 106 -3.60 10.57 -1.08
N PRO A 107 -4.16 10.78 0.14
CA PRO A 107 -3.45 11.43 1.23
C PRO A 107 -2.19 10.68 1.67
N PHE A 108 -1.17 11.38 2.13
CA PHE A 108 0.10 10.76 2.55
C PHE A 108 -0.07 9.63 3.58
N LEU A 109 -1.02 9.75 4.51
CA LEU A 109 -1.28 8.72 5.54
C LEU A 109 -1.58 7.33 4.93
N TRP A 110 -2.16 7.24 3.73
CA TRP A 110 -2.39 5.96 3.05
C TRP A 110 -1.09 5.30 2.60
N TYR A 111 -0.07 6.08 2.26
CA TYR A 111 1.25 5.58 1.93
C TYR A 111 1.97 5.07 3.19
N ALA A 112 1.85 5.78 4.31
CA ALA A 112 2.42 5.36 5.60
C ALA A 112 1.99 3.94 6.04
N VAL A 113 0.76 3.55 5.71
CA VAL A 113 0.18 2.22 6.00
C VAL A 113 1.01 1.06 5.43
N TYR A 114 1.73 1.27 4.32
CA TYR A 114 2.56 0.23 3.70
C TYR A 114 3.87 -0.02 4.44
N PHE A 115 4.32 0.93 5.27
CA PHE A 115 5.64 0.88 5.87
C PHE A 115 5.62 0.34 7.29
N SER A 116 4.96 1.04 8.22
CA SER A 116 5.02 0.65 9.62
C SER A 116 3.87 1.22 10.44
N HIS A 117 3.64 0.58 11.59
CA HIS A 117 2.73 1.09 12.60
C HIS A 117 3.20 2.43 13.16
N GLU A 118 4.50 2.57 13.36
CA GLU A 118 5.15 3.73 13.97
C GLU A 118 5.01 4.97 13.09
N LEU A 119 5.17 4.82 11.78
CA LEU A 119 4.98 5.94 10.84
C LEU A 119 3.51 6.36 10.80
N VAL A 120 2.57 5.40 10.81
CA VAL A 120 1.12 5.71 10.88
C VAL A 120 0.79 6.45 12.17
N ALA A 121 1.30 6.00 13.31
CA ALA A 121 1.11 6.66 14.60
C ALA A 121 1.68 8.08 14.59
N TRP A 122 2.93 8.24 14.13
CA TRP A 122 3.56 9.56 13.99
C TRP A 122 2.73 10.49 13.11
N CYS A 123 2.25 10.02 11.95
CA CYS A 123 1.42 10.85 11.07
C CYS A 123 0.15 11.35 11.78
N LEU A 124 -0.54 10.45 12.49
CA LEU A 124 -1.76 10.79 13.23
C LEU A 124 -1.49 11.78 14.37
N ASP A 125 -0.38 11.64 15.07
CA ASP A 125 0.04 12.54 16.16
C ASP A 125 0.41 13.94 15.64
N HIS A 126 0.79 14.05 14.36
CA HIS A 126 1.15 15.30 13.68
C HIS A 126 0.02 15.87 12.81
N GLY A 127 -1.22 15.44 13.04
CA GLY A 127 -2.41 16.06 12.42
C GLY A 127 -2.82 15.48 11.06
N ALA A 128 -2.27 14.34 10.65
CA ALA A 128 -2.82 13.59 9.51
C ALA A 128 -4.23 13.09 9.85
N THR A 129 -5.16 13.21 8.90
CA THR A 129 -6.52 12.69 9.06
C THR A 129 -6.71 11.34 8.40
N ALA A 130 -7.28 10.39 9.14
CA ALA A 130 -7.78 9.13 8.60
C ALA A 130 -9.18 9.29 7.93
N THR A 131 -9.76 10.49 8.00
CA THR A 131 -11.10 10.82 7.47
C THR A 131 -11.10 12.13 6.67
N PRO A 132 -10.47 12.17 5.47
CA PRO A 132 -10.59 13.31 4.58
C PRO A 132 -12.07 13.55 4.22
N LYS A 133 -12.54 14.80 4.31
CA LYS A 133 -13.96 15.17 4.17
C LYS A 133 -14.53 14.91 2.77
N ASP A 134 -13.67 14.97 1.77
CA ASP A 134 -13.98 14.79 0.35
C ASP A 134 -13.87 13.31 -0.09
N LEU A 135 -13.56 12.39 0.83
CA LEU A 135 -13.46 10.95 0.59
C LEU A 135 -14.80 10.19 0.75
N HIS A 136 -15.91 10.89 0.92
CA HIS A 136 -17.21 10.25 1.15
C HIS A 136 -17.79 9.68 -0.15
N LEU A 137 -18.11 8.37 -0.17
CA LEU A 137 -18.68 7.64 -1.30
C LEU A 137 -20.23 7.66 -1.32
N GLU A 138 -20.84 8.77 -0.91
CA GLU A 138 -22.28 8.83 -0.66
C GLU A 138 -23.09 8.81 -1.97
N THR A 139 -22.60 9.50 -3.02
CA THR A 139 -23.30 9.61 -4.30
C THR A 139 -22.88 8.54 -5.32
N ARG A 140 -23.65 8.41 -6.41
CA ARG A 140 -23.29 7.55 -7.55
C ARG A 140 -21.99 8.02 -8.18
N GLU A 141 -21.83 9.32 -8.32
CA GLU A 141 -20.64 9.97 -8.84
C GLU A 141 -19.43 9.67 -7.94
N ASP A 142 -19.61 9.67 -6.61
CA ASP A 142 -18.54 9.27 -5.69
C ASP A 142 -18.21 7.78 -5.79
N ARG A 143 -19.19 6.90 -5.99
CA ARG A 143 -18.94 5.46 -6.24
C ARG A 143 -18.22 5.19 -7.56
N MET A 144 -18.37 6.03 -8.59
CA MET A 144 -17.57 5.91 -9.82
C MET A 144 -16.12 6.36 -9.58
N LYS A 145 -15.85 7.14 -8.53
CA LYS A 145 -14.51 7.35 -8.01
C LYS A 145 -13.99 6.13 -7.25
N ASP A 146 -14.71 5.02 -7.07
CA ASP A 146 -14.16 3.80 -6.43
C ASP A 146 -13.20 3.02 -7.38
N GLU A 147 -13.17 3.38 -8.68
CA GLU A 147 -12.22 2.86 -9.67
C GLU A 147 -10.88 3.65 -9.70
N PHE A 148 -10.91 4.95 -9.38
CA PHE A 148 -9.74 5.86 -9.50
C PHE A 148 -9.50 6.80 -8.30
N GLY A 149 -10.40 6.80 -7.33
CA GLY A 149 -10.45 7.70 -6.17
C GLY A 149 -10.11 6.96 -4.89
N CYS A 150 -9.50 7.70 -3.98
CA CYS A 150 -8.82 7.15 -2.83
C CYS A 150 -9.78 6.30 -1.96
N PRO A 151 -9.59 4.97 -1.90
CA PRO A 151 -10.47 4.07 -1.15
C PRO A 151 -10.30 4.32 0.35
N SER A 152 -11.22 3.82 1.18
CA SER A 152 -11.03 3.91 2.64
C SER A 152 -9.63 3.46 3.07
N ILE A 153 -8.99 4.17 4.00
CA ILE A 153 -7.67 3.77 4.52
C ILE A 153 -7.71 2.37 5.14
N LEU A 154 -8.86 1.96 5.67
CA LEU A 154 -9.03 0.62 6.22
C LEU A 154 -8.97 -0.47 5.16
N GLU A 155 -9.32 -0.19 3.90
CA GLU A 155 -9.12 -1.13 2.79
C GLU A 155 -7.64 -1.35 2.50
N LYS A 156 -6.81 -0.31 2.62
CA LYS A 156 -5.35 -0.42 2.45
C LYS A 156 -4.69 -1.06 3.66
N ALA A 157 -5.14 -0.71 4.86
CA ALA A 157 -4.68 -1.33 6.09
C ALA A 157 -5.02 -2.83 6.13
N ALA A 158 -6.21 -3.21 5.67
CA ALA A 158 -6.63 -4.61 5.58
C ALA A 158 -5.71 -5.47 4.68
N ALA A 159 -5.20 -4.90 3.59
CA ALA A 159 -4.27 -5.60 2.70
C ALA A 159 -2.80 -5.58 3.16
N ASN A 160 -2.37 -4.55 3.90
CA ASN A 160 -0.93 -4.26 4.08
C ASN A 160 -0.47 -4.12 5.53
N ALA A 161 -1.37 -3.82 6.47
CA ALA A 161 -1.00 -3.51 7.84
C ALA A 161 -1.36 -4.65 8.81
N THR A 162 -0.91 -4.49 10.06
CA THR A 162 -1.28 -5.37 11.17
C THR A 162 -2.66 -4.99 11.71
N VAL A 163 -3.31 -5.91 12.44
CA VAL A 163 -4.57 -5.62 13.16
C VAL A 163 -4.42 -4.43 14.11
N LYS A 164 -3.25 -4.27 14.75
CA LYS A 164 -2.96 -3.13 15.62
C LYS A 164 -3.07 -1.79 14.88
N THR A 165 -2.47 -1.68 13.70
CA THR A 165 -2.53 -0.45 12.87
C THR A 165 -3.95 -0.22 12.33
N PHE A 166 -4.64 -1.29 11.92
CA PHE A 166 -6.04 -1.21 11.48
C PHE A 166 -6.95 -0.65 12.60
N GLU A 167 -6.80 -1.17 13.82
CA GLU A 167 -7.56 -0.69 14.98
C GLU A 167 -7.19 0.72 15.40
N LEU A 168 -5.91 1.10 15.30
CA LEU A 168 -5.49 2.49 15.50
C LEU A 168 -6.24 3.43 14.54
N LEU A 169 -6.25 3.11 13.25
CA LEU A 169 -6.97 3.92 12.25
C LEU A 169 -8.48 3.95 12.50
N ARG A 170 -9.08 2.80 12.86
CA ARG A 170 -10.50 2.72 13.21
C ARG A 170 -10.83 3.58 14.44
N SER A 171 -9.96 3.59 15.45
CA SER A 171 -10.11 4.45 16.63
C SER A 171 -10.07 5.96 16.31
N LYS A 172 -9.47 6.32 15.17
CA LYS A 172 -9.43 7.69 14.63
C LYS A 172 -10.58 7.98 13.65
N GLY A 173 -11.61 7.13 13.62
CA GLY A 173 -12.83 7.34 12.86
C GLY A 173 -12.80 6.81 11.42
N ALA A 174 -11.74 6.12 11.00
CA ALA A 174 -11.68 5.51 9.69
C ALA A 174 -12.81 4.49 9.52
N LYS A 175 -13.57 4.58 8.41
CA LYS A 175 -14.72 3.73 8.14
C LYS A 175 -14.31 2.46 7.41
N VAL A 176 -14.90 1.32 7.76
CA VAL A 176 -14.70 0.06 7.03
C VAL A 176 -15.30 0.23 5.64
N GLY A 177 -14.45 0.12 4.61
CA GLY A 177 -14.88 0.17 3.21
C GLY A 177 -15.49 -1.15 2.75
N ARG A 178 -16.25 -1.12 1.66
CA ARG A 178 -16.97 -2.28 1.11
C ARG A 178 -16.01 -3.41 0.70
N ARG A 179 -14.80 -3.05 0.25
CA ARG A 179 -13.76 -3.99 -0.21
C ARG A 179 -12.75 -4.34 0.87
N THR A 180 -13.01 -4.01 2.13
CA THR A 180 -12.05 -4.25 3.24
C THR A 180 -11.70 -5.73 3.36
N LEU A 181 -12.71 -6.61 3.45
CA LEU A 181 -12.49 -8.06 3.51
C LEU A 181 -11.93 -8.62 2.20
N HIS A 182 -12.37 -8.09 1.06
CA HIS A 182 -11.90 -8.47 -0.28
C HIS A 182 -10.39 -8.28 -0.42
N PHE A 183 -9.88 -7.09 -0.07
CA PHE A 183 -8.47 -6.79 -0.17
C PHE A 183 -7.63 -7.55 0.89
N ALA A 184 -8.13 -7.78 2.10
CA ALA A 184 -7.47 -8.64 3.08
C ALA A 184 -7.34 -10.08 2.59
N ALA A 185 -8.42 -10.66 2.09
CA ALA A 185 -8.44 -12.02 1.57
C ALA A 185 -7.47 -12.16 0.39
N ALA A 186 -7.54 -11.24 -0.58
CA ALA A 186 -6.65 -11.22 -1.74
C ALA A 186 -5.17 -11.05 -1.40
N ALA A 187 -4.84 -10.46 -0.25
CA ALA A 187 -3.47 -10.24 0.21
C ALA A 187 -2.91 -11.43 1.01
N THR A 188 -3.73 -12.43 1.34
CA THR A 188 -3.34 -13.58 2.16
C THR A 188 -2.90 -14.74 1.27
N TYR A 189 -1.60 -14.87 1.04
CA TYR A 189 -1.01 -15.97 0.28
C TYR A 189 0.40 -16.31 0.79
N LYS A 190 0.81 -17.56 0.63
CA LYS A 190 2.20 -18.01 0.83
C LYS A 190 2.91 -18.11 -0.53
N SER A 191 4.18 -17.71 -0.59
CA SER A 191 5.00 -18.01 -1.76
C SER A 191 5.39 -19.49 -1.73
N ARG A 192 5.17 -20.21 -2.83
CA ARG A 192 5.67 -21.59 -3.02
C ARG A 192 7.15 -21.63 -3.41
N VAL A 193 7.72 -20.49 -3.76
CA VAL A 193 9.14 -20.34 -4.05
C VAL A 193 9.81 -19.75 -2.81
N SER A 194 10.77 -20.49 -2.27
CA SER A 194 11.61 -20.03 -1.18
C SER A 194 12.65 -19.06 -1.73
N ASP A 195 12.46 -17.75 -1.52
CA ASP A 195 13.53 -16.79 -1.78
C ASP A 195 14.49 -16.81 -0.58
N GLU A 196 15.76 -17.19 -0.80
CA GLU A 196 16.80 -17.36 0.23
C GLU A 196 17.04 -16.09 1.09
N TYR A 197 16.56 -14.93 0.66
CA TYR A 197 16.69 -13.65 1.38
C TYR A 197 15.44 -13.26 2.21
N SER A 198 14.33 -14.02 2.18
CA SER A 198 13.02 -13.55 2.68
C SER A 198 12.18 -14.60 3.42
N GLN A 199 12.78 -15.70 3.89
CA GLN A 199 12.03 -16.81 4.48
C GLN A 199 11.29 -16.44 5.79
N ASN A 200 11.90 -15.70 6.71
CA ASN A 200 11.23 -15.32 7.97
C ASN A 200 10.13 -14.27 7.78
N THR A 201 10.27 -13.39 6.79
CA THR A 201 9.30 -12.33 6.50
C THR A 201 8.05 -12.84 5.79
N THR A 202 8.05 -14.05 5.23
CA THR A 202 6.90 -14.57 4.46
C THR A 202 5.86 -15.23 5.34
N GLU A 203 6.26 -16.09 6.29
CA GLU A 203 5.31 -16.78 7.18
C GLU A 203 4.70 -15.83 8.23
N GLU A 204 5.51 -14.93 8.78
CA GLU A 204 5.00 -13.90 9.69
C GLU A 204 4.01 -12.97 8.96
N LYS A 205 4.37 -12.50 7.77
CA LYS A 205 3.48 -11.66 6.95
C LYS A 205 2.20 -12.42 6.61
N PHE A 206 2.29 -13.69 6.20
CA PHE A 206 1.12 -14.52 5.96
C PHE A 206 0.23 -14.62 7.22
N SER A 207 0.82 -14.94 8.37
CA SER A 207 0.11 -15.05 9.65
C SER A 207 -0.58 -13.75 10.02
N GLN A 208 0.07 -12.60 9.81
CA GLN A 208 -0.52 -11.28 10.02
C GLN A 208 -1.69 -11.00 9.05
N ARG A 209 -1.58 -11.39 7.78
CA ARG A 209 -2.67 -11.23 6.79
C ARG A 209 -3.86 -12.13 7.11
N LEU A 210 -3.62 -13.39 7.46
CA LEU A 210 -4.69 -14.29 7.90
C LEU A 210 -5.34 -13.81 9.21
N ALA A 211 -4.55 -13.28 10.15
CA ALA A 211 -5.09 -12.67 11.37
C ALA A 211 -6.00 -11.46 11.08
N MET A 212 -5.68 -10.66 10.06
CA MET A 212 -6.55 -9.59 9.60
C MET A 212 -7.88 -10.14 9.06
N VAL A 213 -7.85 -11.15 8.18
CA VAL A 213 -9.07 -11.79 7.65
C VAL A 213 -9.93 -12.34 8.78
N LYS A 214 -9.31 -13.00 9.77
CA LYS A 214 -10.00 -13.50 10.97
C LYS A 214 -10.67 -12.37 11.75
N HIS A 215 -9.91 -11.32 12.05
CA HIS A 215 -10.41 -10.16 12.79
C HIS A 215 -11.59 -9.47 12.07
N LEU A 216 -11.53 -9.33 10.75
CA LEU A 216 -12.60 -8.71 9.96
C LEU A 216 -13.91 -9.51 10.02
N ILE A 217 -13.85 -10.85 10.04
CA ILE A 217 -15.06 -11.69 10.12
C ILE A 217 -15.53 -11.81 11.57
N GLU A 218 -14.64 -12.12 12.50
CA GLU A 218 -14.99 -12.51 13.87
C GLU A 218 -15.21 -11.32 14.80
N THR A 219 -14.43 -10.25 14.63
CA THR A 219 -14.51 -9.06 15.51
C THR A 219 -15.32 -7.94 14.86
N ILE A 220 -15.08 -7.66 13.58
CA ILE A 220 -15.80 -6.58 12.87
C ILE A 220 -17.19 -7.05 12.40
N GLY A 221 -17.36 -8.36 12.16
CA GLY A 221 -18.64 -8.93 11.73
C GLY A 221 -18.92 -8.73 10.23
N ILE A 222 -17.89 -8.65 9.40
CA ILE A 222 -18.08 -8.58 7.94
C ILE A 222 -18.53 -9.95 7.42
N ASP A 223 -19.66 -9.97 6.71
CA ASP A 223 -20.15 -11.16 6.02
C ASP A 223 -19.11 -11.68 5.01
N PRO A 224 -18.69 -12.96 5.09
CA PRO A 224 -17.79 -13.56 4.10
C PRO A 224 -18.36 -13.59 2.67
N ASN A 225 -19.66 -13.35 2.50
CA ASN A 225 -20.34 -13.21 1.21
C ASN A 225 -20.66 -11.76 0.83
N ALA A 226 -20.16 -10.77 1.57
CA ALA A 226 -20.38 -9.36 1.26
C ALA A 226 -19.96 -9.03 -0.17
N LEU A 227 -20.81 -8.33 -0.92
CA LEU A 227 -20.47 -7.90 -2.27
C LEU A 227 -19.58 -6.65 -2.25
N ASP A 228 -18.56 -6.64 -3.10
CA ASP A 228 -17.65 -5.52 -3.34
C ASP A 228 -18.30 -4.27 -3.96
N GLN A 229 -19.53 -4.38 -4.47
CA GLN A 229 -20.38 -3.29 -4.93
C GLN A 229 -21.86 -3.51 -4.56
N PRO A 230 -22.71 -2.46 -4.58
CA PRO A 230 -24.14 -2.64 -4.35
C PRO A 230 -24.79 -3.51 -5.44
N ALA A 231 -25.83 -4.26 -5.09
CA ALA A 231 -26.57 -5.09 -6.05
C ALA A 231 -27.12 -4.24 -7.23
N GLY A 232 -27.03 -4.77 -8.44
CA GLY A 232 -27.49 -4.11 -9.67
C GLY A 232 -26.51 -3.12 -10.31
N TYR A 233 -25.30 -2.98 -9.75
CA TYR A 233 -24.21 -2.22 -10.36
C TYR A 233 -23.19 -3.17 -11.00
N SER A 234 -22.58 -2.74 -12.12
CA SER A 234 -21.47 -3.42 -12.78
C SER A 234 -20.33 -2.43 -13.02
N LEU A 235 -19.53 -2.21 -11.98
CA LEU A 235 -18.34 -1.34 -12.04
C LEU A 235 -17.11 -2.14 -12.50
N GLY A 236 -16.20 -1.48 -13.22
CA GLY A 236 -14.89 -2.04 -13.55
C GLY A 236 -14.07 -2.37 -12.30
N ASN A 237 -13.20 -3.39 -12.35
CA ASN A 237 -12.34 -3.82 -11.23
C ASN A 237 -13.09 -4.28 -9.96
N HIS A 238 -14.31 -4.80 -10.13
CA HIS A 238 -15.12 -5.46 -9.10
C HIS A 238 -15.37 -6.92 -9.54
N TRP A 239 -15.13 -7.87 -8.64
CA TRP A 239 -15.16 -9.31 -8.90
C TRP A 239 -16.19 -10.07 -8.05
N GLY A 240 -16.95 -9.41 -7.17
CA GLY A 240 -18.00 -10.06 -6.38
C GLY A 240 -17.62 -10.20 -4.91
N THR A 241 -17.58 -11.43 -4.42
CA THR A 241 -17.34 -11.74 -3.00
C THR A 241 -15.83 -11.72 -2.67
N PRO A 242 -15.43 -11.73 -1.38
CA PRO A 242 -14.03 -11.86 -1.00
C PRO A 242 -13.37 -13.12 -1.58
N LEU A 243 -14.13 -14.21 -1.70
CA LEU A 243 -13.62 -15.45 -2.29
C LEU A 243 -13.35 -15.30 -3.79
N CYS A 244 -14.14 -14.51 -4.52
CA CYS A 244 -13.86 -14.17 -5.93
C CYS A 244 -12.52 -13.42 -6.08
N TYR A 245 -12.18 -12.53 -5.16
CA TYR A 245 -10.89 -11.81 -5.19
C TYR A 245 -9.69 -12.76 -5.03
N VAL A 246 -9.80 -13.75 -4.14
CA VAL A 246 -8.78 -14.80 -3.97
C VAL A 246 -8.64 -15.61 -5.26
N ALA A 247 -9.76 -16.05 -5.84
CA ALA A 247 -9.78 -16.84 -7.07
C ALA A 247 -9.25 -16.08 -8.30
N LYS A 248 -9.65 -14.81 -8.47
CA LYS A 248 -9.28 -13.96 -9.63
C LYS A 248 -7.81 -13.59 -9.65
N ARG A 249 -7.25 -13.23 -8.49
CA ARG A 249 -5.89 -12.66 -8.39
C ARG A 249 -4.81 -13.73 -8.59
N LEU A 250 -5.10 -14.99 -8.29
CA LEU A 250 -4.08 -16.00 -8.03
C LEU A 250 -4.16 -17.20 -8.98
N ALA A 251 -4.40 -16.95 -10.26
CA ALA A 251 -4.16 -17.92 -11.35
C ALA A 251 -2.67 -18.31 -11.51
N SER A 252 -1.77 -17.79 -10.66
CA SER A 252 -0.36 -18.15 -10.65
C SER A 252 -0.13 -19.40 -9.81
N PRO A 253 0.47 -20.48 -10.36
CA PRO A 253 0.79 -21.68 -9.61
C PRO A 253 1.88 -21.48 -8.53
N LYS A 254 2.42 -20.26 -8.42
CA LYS A 254 3.46 -19.87 -7.47
C LYS A 254 2.93 -19.53 -6.07
N TRP A 255 1.63 -19.36 -5.90
CA TRP A 255 1.05 -18.89 -4.65
C TRP A 255 0.14 -19.94 -4.03
N ASP A 256 0.24 -20.11 -2.72
CA ASP A 256 -0.61 -21.00 -1.95
C ASP A 256 -1.62 -20.21 -1.12
N THR A 257 -2.89 -20.62 -1.20
CA THR A 257 -4.04 -19.93 -0.59
C THR A 257 -5.01 -20.86 0.11
N GLU A 258 -4.65 -22.13 0.26
CA GLU A 258 -5.50 -23.15 0.86
C GLU A 258 -6.03 -22.72 2.23
N ASP A 259 -5.16 -22.14 3.07
CA ASP A 259 -5.52 -21.69 4.42
C ASP A 259 -6.60 -20.59 4.41
N VAL A 260 -6.47 -19.56 3.56
CA VAL A 260 -7.46 -18.47 3.52
C VAL A 260 -8.75 -18.92 2.86
N VAL A 261 -8.68 -19.76 1.82
CA VAL A 261 -9.85 -20.33 1.15
C VAL A 261 -10.63 -21.22 2.12
N SER A 262 -9.94 -22.16 2.78
CA SER A 262 -10.55 -23.06 3.77
C SER A 262 -11.15 -22.29 4.93
N TYR A 263 -10.47 -21.24 5.40
CA TYR A 263 -11.01 -20.39 6.45
C TYR A 263 -12.30 -19.67 6.01
N LEU A 264 -12.31 -19.02 4.84
CA LEU A 264 -13.51 -18.34 4.32
C LEU A 264 -14.68 -19.31 4.13
N LEU A 265 -14.42 -20.49 3.55
CA LEU A 265 -15.40 -21.56 3.41
C LEU A 265 -15.95 -22.02 4.76
N SER A 266 -15.08 -22.21 5.77
CA SER A 266 -15.50 -22.58 7.13
C SER A 266 -16.41 -21.54 7.80
N LYS A 267 -16.32 -20.27 7.37
CA LYS A 267 -17.19 -19.18 7.82
C LYS A 267 -18.43 -19.00 6.95
N GLY A 268 -18.63 -19.85 5.94
CA GLY A 268 -19.83 -19.87 5.11
C GLY A 268 -19.72 -19.07 3.81
N ALA A 269 -18.52 -18.72 3.36
CA ALA A 269 -18.34 -18.19 2.01
C ALA A 269 -18.87 -19.19 0.96
N ASP A 270 -19.73 -18.74 0.06
CA ASP A 270 -20.32 -19.57 -1.00
C ASP A 270 -19.52 -19.41 -2.31
N PRO A 271 -18.84 -20.46 -2.79
CA PRO A 271 -18.06 -20.41 -4.03
C PRO A 271 -18.92 -20.26 -5.28
N GLU A 272 -20.23 -20.52 -5.20
CA GLU A 272 -21.18 -20.42 -6.31
C GLU A 272 -21.88 -19.06 -6.36
N MET A 273 -21.76 -18.24 -5.31
CA MET A 273 -22.44 -16.96 -5.24
C MET A 273 -21.99 -16.03 -6.37
N THR A 274 -22.95 -15.54 -7.15
CA THR A 274 -22.75 -14.53 -8.17
C THR A 274 -23.34 -13.19 -7.73
N MET A 275 -22.77 -12.10 -8.24
CA MET A 275 -23.27 -10.75 -7.96
C MET A 275 -24.55 -10.42 -8.73
N ASP A 276 -24.65 -10.93 -9.96
CA ASP A 276 -25.79 -10.76 -10.86
C ASP A 276 -25.91 -12.00 -11.78
N PRO A 277 -26.99 -12.14 -12.58
CA PRO A 277 -27.18 -13.30 -13.46
C PRO A 277 -26.09 -13.53 -14.52
N PHE A 278 -25.27 -12.52 -14.81
CA PHE A 278 -24.12 -12.56 -15.72
C PHE A 278 -22.78 -12.48 -14.98
N GLY A 279 -22.81 -12.38 -13.64
CA GLY A 279 -21.66 -12.22 -12.78
C GLY A 279 -20.88 -13.53 -12.59
N PHE A 280 -19.58 -13.39 -12.37
CA PHE A 280 -18.68 -14.51 -12.10
C PHE A 280 -18.75 -14.91 -10.62
N SER A 281 -18.74 -16.20 -10.36
CA SER A 281 -18.54 -16.77 -9.02
C SER A 281 -17.06 -17.09 -8.77
N ALA A 282 -16.71 -17.36 -7.52
CA ALA A 282 -15.34 -17.78 -7.19
C ALA A 282 -14.98 -19.09 -7.90
N ARG A 283 -15.94 -20.00 -8.05
CA ARG A 283 -15.78 -21.22 -8.85
C ARG A 283 -15.48 -20.92 -10.31
N SER A 284 -16.21 -20.02 -10.97
CA SER A 284 -15.92 -19.67 -12.36
C SER A 284 -14.50 -19.11 -12.54
N PHE A 285 -14.04 -18.25 -11.61
CA PHE A 285 -12.67 -17.74 -11.67
C PHE A 285 -11.63 -18.83 -11.45
N ALA A 286 -11.86 -19.76 -10.52
CA ALA A 286 -10.97 -20.88 -10.27
C ALA A 286 -10.90 -21.84 -11.48
N THR A 287 -12.03 -22.07 -12.18
CA THR A 287 -12.10 -22.86 -13.41
C THR A 287 -11.32 -22.19 -14.54
N ASP A 288 -11.54 -20.90 -14.79
CA ASP A 288 -10.82 -20.15 -15.84
C ASP A 288 -9.31 -20.09 -15.57
N ALA A 289 -8.92 -20.05 -14.29
CA ALA A 289 -7.54 -20.10 -13.84
C ALA A 289 -6.92 -21.52 -13.85
N ASN A 290 -7.71 -22.56 -14.13
CA ASN A 290 -7.33 -23.97 -13.98
C ASN A 290 -6.75 -24.32 -12.59
N ASN A 291 -7.31 -23.73 -11.53
CA ASN A 291 -6.86 -23.95 -10.15
C ASN A 291 -7.54 -25.17 -9.52
N GLN A 292 -7.02 -26.36 -9.85
CA GLN A 292 -7.58 -27.65 -9.43
C GLN A 292 -7.62 -27.82 -7.90
N GLN A 293 -6.63 -27.27 -7.18
CA GLN A 293 -6.60 -27.36 -5.72
C GLN A 293 -7.74 -26.56 -5.09
N MET A 294 -7.96 -25.33 -5.55
CA MET A 294 -9.08 -24.50 -5.08
C MET A 294 -10.43 -25.12 -5.43
N LEU A 295 -10.58 -25.66 -6.65
CA LEU A 295 -11.80 -26.37 -7.06
C LEU A 295 -12.09 -27.58 -6.15
N LYS A 296 -11.06 -28.35 -5.80
CA LYS A 296 -11.19 -29.46 -4.85
C LYS A 296 -11.67 -28.99 -3.48
N LEU A 297 -11.12 -27.90 -2.94
CA LEU A 297 -11.59 -27.33 -1.67
C LEU A 297 -13.07 -26.95 -1.73
N PHE A 298 -13.54 -26.41 -2.86
CA PHE A 298 -14.95 -26.08 -3.06
C PHE A 298 -15.83 -27.34 -3.07
N ASP A 299 -15.41 -28.41 -3.73
CA ASP A 299 -16.13 -29.68 -3.75
C ASP A 299 -16.18 -30.35 -2.37
N ASP A 300 -15.03 -30.41 -1.68
CA ASP A 300 -14.93 -30.99 -0.33
C ASP A 300 -15.84 -30.23 0.66
N TRP A 301 -15.83 -28.89 0.59
CA TRP A 301 -16.74 -28.06 1.40
C TRP A 301 -18.21 -28.33 1.08
N LYS A 302 -18.59 -28.41 -0.19
CA LYS A 302 -19.97 -28.67 -0.60
C LYS A 302 -20.44 -30.05 -0.13
N ALA A 303 -19.61 -31.07 -0.28
CA ALA A 303 -19.89 -32.43 0.17
C ALA A 303 -20.11 -32.49 1.70
N SER A 304 -19.29 -31.78 2.48
CA SER A 304 -19.41 -31.73 3.94
C SER A 304 -20.77 -31.21 4.42
N ARG A 305 -21.38 -30.27 3.67
CA ARG A 305 -22.68 -29.69 4.00
C ARG A 305 -23.87 -30.55 3.56
N THR A 306 -23.70 -31.37 2.53
CA THR A 306 -24.73 -32.30 2.06
C THR A 306 -24.78 -33.59 2.89
N GLY A 307 -23.68 -33.97 3.54
CA GLY A 307 -23.59 -35.15 4.40
C GLY A 307 -24.23 -35.00 5.78
N ASP A 308 -24.34 -33.76 6.30
CA ASP A 308 -24.92 -33.47 7.62
C ASP A 308 -26.47 -33.39 7.62
N GLY A 309 -27.11 -33.54 6.45
CA GLY A 309 -28.57 -33.56 6.30
C GLY A 309 -29.23 -34.94 6.40
N GLY A 310 -28.48 -35.97 6.82
CA GLY A 310 -28.90 -37.36 6.80
C GLY A 310 -28.58 -38.14 8.08
N VAL A 311 -29.11 -37.69 9.23
CA VAL A 311 -29.45 -38.53 10.40
C VAL A 311 -30.72 -37.99 11.03
#